data_AF-T1A3Z9-F1
#
_entry.id   AF-T1A3Z9-F1
#
_cell.length_a   1.000
_cell.length_b   1.000
_cell.length_c   1.000
_cell.angle_alpha   90.00
_cell.angle_beta   90.00
_cell.angle_gamma   90.00
#
_symmetry.space_group_name_H-M   'P 1'
#
loop_
_entity.id
_entity.type
_entity.pdbx_description
1 polymer ?
#
loop_
_entity_poly.entity_id
_entity_poly.type
_entity_poly.pdbx_seq_one_letter_code
_entity_poly.pdbx_strand_id
1 'polypeptide(L)' 'MDPASLGPTGLSAWATNPDDGTVEGLRDRSGRVLALQGHPEGHPGPQEAGFVFDLFLGKVRRRA' A
#
# COMPACT_ATOMS: atom_id res chain seq x y z
N MET A 1 -0.45 9.12 -7.59
CA MET A 1 -1.57 9.61 -6.74
C MET A 1 -1.23 11.01 -6.25
N ASP A 2 -2.17 11.96 -6.28
CA ASP A 2 -1.95 13.31 -5.75
C ASP A 2 -2.17 13.34 -4.22
N PRO A 3 -1.14 13.63 -3.39
CA PRO A 3 -1.27 13.71 -1.94
C PRO A 3 -2.33 14.72 -1.47
N ALA A 4 -2.49 15.85 -2.18
CA ALA A 4 -3.43 16.89 -1.79
C ALA A 4 -4.89 16.43 -1.86
N SER A 5 -5.17 15.43 -2.69
CA SER A 5 -6.51 14.87 -2.87
C SER A 5 -6.95 13.89 -1.77
N LEU A 6 -6.05 13.48 -0.85
CA LEU A 6 -6.34 12.40 0.10
C LEU A 6 -7.24 12.79 1.27
N GLY A 7 -7.18 14.04 1.73
CA GLY A 7 -7.92 14.53 2.91
C GLY A 7 -9.39 14.10 2.99
N PRO A 8 -10.23 14.34 1.95
CA PRO A 8 -11.66 14.00 1.99
C PRO A 8 -11.96 12.50 1.85
N THR A 9 -10.99 11.65 1.52
CA THR A 9 -11.23 10.25 1.18
C THR A 9 -11.21 9.30 2.39
N GLY A 10 -10.63 9.73 3.52
CA GLY A 10 -10.36 8.83 4.64
C GLY A 10 -9.18 7.86 4.42
N LEU A 11 -8.44 8.03 3.31
CA LEU A 11 -7.21 7.30 3.01
C LEU A 11 -5.97 8.08 3.47
N SER A 12 -4.88 7.36 3.69
CA SER A 12 -3.57 7.90 4.02
C SER A 12 -2.49 7.17 3.24
N ALA A 13 -1.42 7.88 2.87
CA ALA A 13 -0.24 7.27 2.30
C ALA A 13 0.48 6.40 3.34
N TRP A 14 1.00 5.23 2.92
CA TRP A 14 1.85 4.38 3.76
C TRP A 14 3.16 3.96 3.08
N ALA A 15 3.26 4.17 1.77
CA ALA A 15 4.50 4.01 1.01
C ALA A 15 4.67 5.21 0.09
N THR A 16 5.92 5.64 -0.04
CA THR A 16 6.35 6.77 -0.86
C THR A 16 7.62 6.36 -1.58
N ASN A 17 7.75 6.72 -2.85
CA ASN A 17 8.96 6.50 -3.62
C ASN A 17 10.08 7.44 -3.10
N PRO A 18 11.25 6.92 -2.70
CA PRO A 18 12.35 7.74 -2.21
C PRO A 18 12.99 8.63 -3.28
N ASP A 19 12.88 8.28 -4.57
CA ASP A 19 13.54 8.99 -5.66
C ASP A 19 12.82 10.29 -6.03
N ASP A 20 11.48 10.27 -6.05
CA ASP A 20 10.66 11.39 -6.53
C ASP A 20 9.55 11.84 -5.56
N GLY A 21 9.39 11.16 -4.42
CA GLY A 21 8.39 11.50 -3.40
C GLY A 21 6.95 11.15 -3.79
N THR A 22 6.72 10.42 -4.89
CA THR A 22 5.37 10.02 -5.30
C THR A 22 4.76 9.01 -4.31
N VAL A 23 3.43 9.08 -4.15
CA VAL A 23 2.71 8.14 -3.28
C VAL A 23 2.58 6.79 -3.98
N GLU A 24 3.15 5.77 -3.34
CA GLU A 24 3.21 4.39 -3.82
C GLU A 24 2.22 3.48 -3.11
N GLY A 25 1.68 3.88 -1.95
CA GLY A 25 0.74 3.03 -1.22
C GLY A 25 -0.31 3.80 -0.43
N LEU A 26 -1.55 3.29 -0.45
CA LEU A 26 -2.69 3.84 0.30
C LEU A 26 -3.27 2.83 1.30
N ARG A 27 -3.72 3.33 2.45
CA ARG A 27 -4.42 2.57 3.49
C ARG A 27 -5.52 3.41 4.10
N ASP A 28 -6.59 2.76 4.56
CA ASP A 28 -7.62 3.42 5.35
C ASP A 28 -7.28 3.40 6.85
N ARG A 29 -7.97 4.25 7.62
CA ARG A 29 -7.78 4.33 9.09
C ARG A 29 -8.12 3.04 9.82
N SER A 30 -9.08 2.25 9.34
CA SER A 30 -9.46 0.99 10.00
C SER A 30 -8.50 -0.16 9.69
N GLY A 31 -7.51 0.06 8.81
CA GLY A 31 -6.53 -0.95 8.41
C GLY A 31 -7.14 -2.10 7.62
N ARG A 32 -8.31 -1.90 7.04
CA ARG A 32 -9.10 -2.86 6.27
C ARG A 32 -8.83 -2.81 4.77
N VAL A 33 -8.31 -1.68 4.30
CA VAL A 33 -7.90 -1.39 2.94
C VAL A 33 -6.37 -1.24 2.91
N LEU A 34 -5.76 -1.77 1.85
CA LEU A 34 -4.34 -1.63 1.54
C LEU A 34 -4.21 -1.66 0.02
N ALA A 35 -3.48 -0.71 -0.54
CA ALA A 35 -3.14 -0.67 -1.95
C ALA A 35 -1.66 -0.29 -2.11
N LEU A 36 -1.03 -0.81 -3.15
CA LEU A 36 0.32 -0.51 -3.62
C LEU A 36 0.22 -0.21 -5.12
N GLN A 37 0.93 0.80 -5.61
CA GLN A 37 1.01 1.16 -7.03
C GLN A 37 1.92 0.20 -7.80
N GLY A 38 3.03 -0.21 -7.19
CA GLY A 38 3.95 -1.20 -7.75
C GLY A 38 3.42 -2.64 -7.78
N HIS A 39 4.28 -3.53 -8.25
CA HIS A 39 4.01 -4.94 -8.52
C HIS A 39 4.65 -5.85 -7.45
N PRO A 40 3.95 -6.17 -6.34
CA PRO A 40 4.52 -6.96 -5.25
C PRO A 40 4.81 -8.43 -5.65
N GLU A 41 4.28 -8.89 -6.78
CA GLU A 41 4.58 -10.21 -7.34
C GLU A 41 5.98 -10.29 -7.99
N GLY A 42 6.53 -9.14 -8.42
CA GLY A 42 7.89 -9.04 -8.94
C GLY A 42 8.16 -9.93 -10.17
N HIS A 43 7.19 -10.16 -11.07
CA HIS A 43 7.38 -11.07 -12.21
C HIS A 43 7.14 -10.37 -13.57
N PRO A 44 8.20 -9.91 -14.26
CA PRO A 44 9.62 -9.91 -13.87
C PRO A 44 9.95 -8.83 -12.82
N GLY A 45 11.05 -8.99 -12.09
CA GLY A 45 11.55 -7.98 -11.15
C GLY A 45 12.04 -8.53 -9.81
N PRO A 46 12.45 -7.65 -8.88
CA PRO A 46 12.81 -8.02 -7.52
C PRO A 46 11.60 -8.47 -6.70
N GLN A 47 11.79 -9.40 -5.77
CA GLN A 47 10.74 -9.89 -4.87
C GLN A 47 10.66 -9.10 -3.54
N GLU A 48 11.35 -7.97 -3.44
CA GLU A 48 11.49 -7.17 -2.21
C GLU A 48 10.13 -6.66 -1.69
N ALA A 49 9.18 -6.39 -2.58
CA ALA A 49 7.83 -5.96 -2.22
C ALA A 49 6.89 -7.11 -1.82
N GLY A 50 7.36 -8.36 -1.77
CA GLY A 50 6.55 -9.54 -1.43
C GLY A 50 5.89 -9.48 -0.06
N PHE A 51 6.48 -8.75 0.91
CA PHE A 51 5.92 -8.55 2.25
C PHE A 51 4.52 -7.91 2.24
N VAL A 52 4.12 -7.24 1.15
CA VAL A 52 2.77 -6.69 0.99
C VAL A 52 1.70 -7.78 1.05
N PHE A 53 2.01 -8.99 0.57
CA PHE A 53 1.13 -10.15 0.72
C PHE A 53 1.00 -10.58 2.19
N ASP A 54 2.06 -10.52 2.98
CA ASP A 54 2.00 -10.80 4.42
C ASP A 54 1.13 -9.77 5.16
N LEU A 55 1.23 -8.48 4.79
CA LEU A 55 0.36 -7.44 5.31
C LEU A 55 -1.11 -7.71 4.99
N PHE A 56 -1.40 -8.18 3.78
CA PHE A 56 -2.74 -8.59 3.38
C PHE A 56 -3.24 -9.80 4.19
N LEU A 57 -2.46 -10.87 4.28
CA LEU A 57 -2.81 -12.07 5.05
C LEU A 57 -3.05 -11.74 6.53
N GLY A 58 -2.24 -10.86 7.12
CA GLY A 58 -2.44 -10.36 8.48
C GLY A 58 -3.80 -9.66 8.66
N LYS A 59 -4.30 -8.95 7.63
CA LYS A 59 -5.62 -8.31 7.66
C LYS A 59 -6.75 -9.32 7.52
N VAL A 60 -6.60 -10.35 6.68
CA VAL A 60 -7.58 -11.42 6.52
C VAL A 60 -7.75 -12.21 7.82
N ARG A 61 -6.64 -12.60 8.46
CA ARG A 61 -6.66 -13.40 9.71
C ARG A 61 -7.30 -12.67 10.89
N ARG A 62 -7.20 -11.34 10.96
CA ARG A 62 -7.85 -10.54 12.03
C ARG A 62 -9.38 -10.47 11.93
N ARG A 63 -9.98 -10.98 10.84
CA ARG A 63 -11.43 -11.02 10.63
C ARG A 63 -12.05 -12.42 10.78
N ALA A 64 -11.24 -13.44 11.08
CA ALA A 64 -11.69 -14.80 11.39
C ALA A 64 -11.68 -14.99 12.91
#